data_AF-S4XSQ7-F1
#
_entry.id   AF-S4XSQ7-F1
#
_cell.length_a   1.000
_cell.length_b   1.000
_cell.length_c   1.000
_cell.angle_alpha   90.00
_cell.angle_beta   90.00
_cell.angle_gamma   90.00
#
_symmetry.space_group_name_H-M   'P 1'
#
loop_
_entity.id
_entity.type
_entity.pdbx_description
1 polymer ?
#
loop_
_entity_poly.entity_id
_entity_poly.type
_entity_poly.pdbx_seq_one_letter_code
_entity_poly.pdbx_strand_id
1 'polypeptide(L)'
;MTQSINPRWWDEHKTSGWERVKEALRRDWEQTKADFTNNKGQELNQDVDDTVKQALGKQPIPPRYVPNSDWDDVEPGLRYGWGAASQYTEHRDWDDRVESKLREEWNDLKSGRTWDEAKSAVRRGWDSARRKAS
;
A
#
# COMPACT_ATOMS: atom_id res chain seq x y z
N MET A 1 16.65 14.90 -2.58
CA MET A 1 15.70 14.32 -3.56
C MET A 1 15.83 12.82 -3.47
N THR A 2 14.97 12.15 -2.72
CA THR A 2 14.89 10.69 -2.72
C THR A 2 14.30 10.29 -4.08
N GLN A 3 15.13 9.71 -4.96
CA GLN A 3 14.63 9.13 -6.20
C GLN A 3 13.57 8.09 -5.83
N SER A 4 12.33 8.29 -6.28
CA SER A 4 11.30 7.28 -6.14
C SER A 4 11.76 6.03 -6.88
N ILE A 5 11.96 4.95 -6.14
CA ILE A 5 12.35 3.67 -6.71
C ILE A 5 11.18 3.15 -7.54
N ASN A 6 11.40 3.02 -8.85
CA ASN A 6 10.37 2.72 -9.83
C ASN A 6 10.69 1.44 -10.60
N PRO A 7 9.68 0.61 -10.90
CA PRO A 7 9.85 -0.52 -11.81
C PRO A 7 10.10 -0.03 -13.24
N ARG A 8 10.72 -0.89 -14.07
CA ARG A 8 11.15 -0.54 -15.43
C ARG A 8 10.01 -0.08 -16.35
N TRP A 9 8.77 -0.50 -16.06
CA TRP A 9 7.57 -0.15 -16.81
C TRP A 9 6.90 1.16 -16.33
N TRP A 10 7.47 1.82 -15.32
CA TRP A 10 6.97 3.08 -14.80
C TRP A 10 7.37 4.26 -15.70
N ASP A 11 6.39 5.03 -16.16
CA ASP A 11 6.58 6.15 -17.09
C ASP A 11 6.01 7.47 -16.51
N GLU A 12 6.15 8.56 -17.29
CA GLU A 12 5.66 9.90 -16.91
C GLU A 12 4.12 9.97 -16.82
N HIS A 13 3.40 9.17 -17.62
CA HIS A 13 1.95 9.12 -17.57
C HIS A 13 1.48 8.53 -16.24
N LYS A 14 2.12 7.45 -15.77
CA LYS A 14 1.86 6.85 -14.46
C LYS A 14 2.26 7.78 -13.33
N THR A 15 3.35 8.53 -13.47
CA THR A 15 3.73 9.57 -12.49
C THR A 15 2.64 10.63 -12.39
N SER A 16 2.22 11.20 -13.52
CA SER A 16 1.17 12.22 -13.55
C SER A 16 -0.18 11.67 -13.05
N GLY A 17 -0.50 10.42 -13.34
CA GLY A 17 -1.70 9.76 -12.86
C GLY A 17 -1.68 9.54 -11.34
N TRP A 18 -0.53 9.10 -10.81
CA TRP A 18 -0.30 8.97 -9.37
C TRP A 18 -0.50 10.30 -8.65
N GLU A 19 0.12 11.39 -9.11
CA GLU A 19 0.01 12.70 -8.45
C GLU A 19 -1.45 13.18 -8.32
N ARG A 20 -2.31 12.83 -9.30
CA ARG A 20 -3.74 13.17 -9.23
C ARG A 20 -4.51 12.37 -8.18
N VAL A 21 -4.09 11.14 -7.88
CA VAL A 21 -4.76 10.26 -6.92
C VAL A 21 -4.10 10.23 -5.55
N LYS A 22 -2.83 10.66 -5.46
CA LYS A 22 -1.98 10.64 -4.28
C LYS A 22 -2.67 11.29 -3.08
N GLU A 23 -3.16 12.51 -3.24
CA GLU A 23 -3.82 13.25 -2.15
C GLU A 23 -5.14 12.62 -1.70
N ALA A 24 -5.89 12.00 -2.61
CA ALA A 24 -7.12 11.28 -2.25
C ALA A 24 -6.80 10.02 -1.44
N LEU A 25 -5.79 9.25 -1.88
CA LEU A 25 -5.31 8.06 -1.17
C LEU A 25 -4.67 8.41 0.18
N ARG A 26 -3.97 9.55 0.26
CA ARG A 26 -3.42 10.08 1.51
C ARG A 26 -4.51 10.41 2.51
N ARG A 27 -5.54 11.14 2.11
CA ARG A 27 -6.66 11.46 3.00
C ARG A 27 -7.40 10.23 3.47
N ASP A 28 -7.66 9.29 2.57
CA ASP A 28 -8.29 8.00 2.89
C ASP A 28 -7.45 7.19 3.88
N TRP A 29 -6.13 7.18 3.73
CA TRP A 29 -5.19 6.57 4.68
C TRP A 29 -5.23 7.23 6.06
N GLU A 30 -5.09 8.57 6.11
CA GLU A 30 -5.10 9.33 7.36
C GLU A 30 -6.45 9.20 8.09
N GLN A 31 -7.57 9.21 7.36
CA GLN A 31 -8.91 8.97 7.91
C GLN A 31 -9.03 7.54 8.46
N THR A 32 -8.60 6.54 7.70
CA THR A 32 -8.59 5.15 8.15
C THR A 32 -7.79 5.03 9.46
N LYS A 33 -6.58 5.61 9.54
CA LYS A 33 -5.76 5.64 10.76
C LYS A 33 -6.46 6.37 11.92
N ALA A 34 -7.09 7.52 11.66
CA ALA A 34 -7.82 8.28 12.67
C ALA A 34 -9.05 7.52 13.20
N ASP A 35 -9.81 6.86 12.35
CA ASP A 35 -11.03 6.11 12.73
C ASP A 35 -10.70 4.88 13.59
N PHE A 36 -9.57 4.23 13.33
CA PHE A 36 -9.10 3.10 14.15
C PHE A 36 -8.45 3.53 15.47
N THR A 37 -7.94 4.76 15.56
CA THR A 37 -7.28 5.29 16.77
C THR A 37 -8.23 6.08 17.68
N ASN A 38 -9.29 6.71 17.15
CA ASN A 38 -10.28 7.46 17.94
C ASN A 38 -11.32 6.57 18.63
N ASN A 39 -11.42 5.29 18.28
CA ASN A 39 -12.50 4.43 18.77
C ASN A 39 -12.21 3.67 20.08
N LYS A 40 -11.17 4.03 20.85
CA LYS A 40 -10.96 3.46 22.19
C LYS A 40 -10.33 4.48 23.14
N GLY A 41 -11.20 5.11 23.93
CA GLY A 41 -10.81 5.86 25.12
C GLY A 41 -10.13 4.95 26.14
N GLN A 42 -9.00 5.44 26.65
CA GLN A 42 -8.27 5.02 27.85
C GLN A 42 -7.90 3.52 27.95
N GLU A 43 -6.60 3.26 28.05
CA GLU A 43 -5.97 1.97 28.40
C GLU A 43 -5.83 0.88 27.31
N LEU A 44 -5.31 1.22 26.13
CA LEU A 44 -4.82 0.19 25.21
C LEU A 44 -3.39 0.46 24.74
N ASN A 45 -2.46 -0.01 25.55
CA ASN A 45 -1.06 -0.25 25.15
C ASN A 45 -0.88 -1.61 24.46
N GLN A 46 -1.97 -2.27 24.02
CA GLN A 46 -1.93 -3.53 23.27
C GLN A 46 -3.10 -3.54 22.26
N ASP A 47 -2.76 -3.76 20.97
CA ASP A 47 -3.65 -4.24 19.89
C ASP A 47 -4.49 -3.23 19.07
N VAL A 48 -4.22 -1.93 19.12
CA VAL A 48 -4.81 -0.98 18.13
C VAL A 48 -4.08 -1.09 16.78
N ASP A 49 -2.76 -1.27 16.81
CA ASP A 49 -1.90 -1.34 15.62
C ASP A 49 -2.19 -2.60 14.77
N ASP A 50 -2.67 -3.66 15.42
CA ASP A 50 -3.03 -4.93 14.80
C ASP A 50 -4.37 -4.86 14.07
N THR A 51 -5.31 -4.06 14.56
CA THR A 51 -6.63 -3.91 13.94
C THR A 51 -6.54 -3.12 12.65
N VAL A 52 -5.71 -2.06 12.62
CA VAL A 52 -5.43 -1.29 11.40
C VAL A 52 -4.83 -2.21 10.34
N LYS A 53 -3.83 -3.02 10.71
CA LYS A 53 -3.15 -3.93 9.77
C LYS A 53 -4.02 -5.12 9.35
N GLN A 54 -4.84 -5.66 10.24
CA GLN A 54 -5.80 -6.73 9.92
C GLN A 54 -6.98 -6.23 9.06
N ALA A 55 -7.42 -4.98 9.24
CA ALA A 55 -8.39 -4.33 8.35
C ALA A 55 -7.80 -4.05 6.94
N LEU A 56 -6.48 -3.92 6.84
CA LEU A 56 -5.74 -3.65 5.61
C LEU A 56 -5.31 -4.89 4.83
N GLY A 57 -5.47 -6.10 5.38
CA GLY A 57 -5.20 -7.35 4.69
C GLY A 57 -4.93 -8.49 5.67
N LYS A 58 -5.56 -9.65 5.43
CA LYS A 58 -5.47 -10.87 6.25
C LYS A 58 -4.03 -11.44 6.35
N GLN A 59 -3.13 -10.82 7.10
CA GLN A 59 -1.74 -11.25 7.27
C GLN A 59 -1.21 -11.06 8.71
N PRO A 60 -0.14 -11.79 9.08
CA PRO A 60 0.34 -11.92 10.46
C PRO A 60 0.75 -10.58 11.07
N ILE A 61 0.46 -10.45 12.35
CA ILE A 61 0.80 -9.33 13.22
C ILE A 61 2.31 -9.06 13.16
N PRO A 62 2.77 -7.86 12.76
CA PRO A 62 4.18 -7.52 12.86
C PRO A 62 4.60 -7.42 14.33
N PRO A 63 5.88 -7.65 14.66
CA PRO A 63 6.37 -7.59 16.04
C PRO A 63 6.07 -6.23 16.71
N ARG A 64 5.78 -6.25 18.03
CA ARG A 64 5.44 -5.08 18.88
C ARG A 64 6.38 -3.86 18.79
N TYR A 65 7.54 -3.98 18.15
CA TYR A 65 8.56 -2.93 18.06
C TYR A 65 8.57 -2.19 16.72
N VAL A 66 7.66 -2.52 15.79
CA VAL A 66 7.55 -1.80 14.51
C VAL A 66 6.70 -0.53 14.72
N PRO A 67 7.25 0.68 14.48
CA PRO A 67 6.50 1.93 14.58
C PRO A 67 5.24 1.93 13.70
N ASN A 68 4.28 2.77 14.07
CA ASN A 68 3.12 3.05 13.23
C ASN A 68 3.58 3.53 11.85
N SER A 69 3.05 2.93 10.78
CA SER A 69 3.43 3.32 9.43
C SER A 69 2.87 4.71 9.13
N ASP A 70 3.77 5.66 8.88
CA ASP A 70 3.40 6.99 8.43
C ASP A 70 3.16 7.00 6.91
N TRP A 71 2.63 8.11 6.39
CA TRP A 71 2.36 8.25 4.96
C TRP A 71 3.57 7.88 4.10
N ASP A 72 4.77 8.28 4.51
CA ASP A 72 6.01 8.00 3.78
C ASP A 72 6.37 6.51 3.72
N ASP A 73 5.88 5.71 4.68
CA ASP A 73 6.09 4.26 4.70
C ASP A 73 5.13 3.51 3.78
N VAL A 74 3.90 4.01 3.64
CA VAL A 74 2.84 3.36 2.86
C VAL A 74 2.75 3.85 1.43
N GLU A 75 3.14 5.11 1.17
CA GLU A 75 3.10 5.72 -0.16
C GLU A 75 3.82 4.85 -1.22
N PRO A 76 5.04 4.34 -0.99
CA PRO A 76 5.73 3.53 -1.99
C PRO A 76 4.94 2.29 -2.41
N GLY A 77 4.29 1.61 -1.45
CA GLY A 77 3.44 0.44 -1.73
C GLY A 77 2.18 0.83 -2.49
N LEU A 78 1.45 1.84 -2.01
CA LEU A 78 0.24 2.35 -2.67
C LEU A 78 0.51 2.76 -4.11
N ARG A 79 1.60 3.49 -4.33
CA ARG A 79 2.02 3.98 -5.66
C ARG A 79 2.37 2.83 -6.60
N TYR A 80 3.15 1.87 -6.11
CA TYR A 80 3.52 0.69 -6.89
C TYR A 80 2.29 -0.12 -7.31
N GLY A 81 1.39 -0.42 -6.37
CA GLY A 81 0.16 -1.15 -6.65
C GLY A 81 -0.78 -0.44 -7.61
N TRP A 82 -0.94 0.88 -7.44
CA TRP A 82 -1.75 1.70 -8.33
C TRP A 82 -1.24 1.67 -9.77
N GLY A 83 0.07 1.81 -9.97
CA GLY A 83 0.67 1.73 -11.31
C GLY A 83 0.59 0.32 -11.88
N ALA A 84 0.82 -0.70 -11.05
CA ALA A 84 0.79 -2.11 -11.44
C ALA A 84 -0.58 -2.53 -11.98
N ALA A 85 -1.67 -2.00 -11.42
CA ALA A 85 -3.02 -2.28 -11.90
C ALA A 85 -3.23 -1.84 -13.35
N SER A 86 -2.59 -0.75 -13.78
CA SER A 86 -2.62 -0.30 -15.19
C SER A 86 -1.64 -1.06 -16.08
N GLN A 87 -0.58 -1.64 -15.51
CA GLN A 87 0.43 -2.39 -16.25
C GLN A 87 -0.04 -3.81 -16.56
N TYR A 88 -0.65 -4.49 -15.59
CA TYR A 88 -1.07 -5.89 -15.67
C TYR A 88 -2.57 -5.99 -15.91
N THR A 89 -3.01 -5.42 -17.04
CA THR A 89 -4.44 -5.33 -17.39
C THR A 89 -5.09 -6.70 -17.58
N GLU A 90 -4.30 -7.72 -17.92
CA GLU A 90 -4.74 -9.11 -18.07
C GLU A 90 -5.27 -9.73 -16.76
N HIS A 91 -4.81 -9.24 -15.61
CA HIS A 91 -5.32 -9.64 -14.30
C HIS A 91 -6.39 -8.66 -13.87
N ARG A 92 -7.67 -9.00 -14.02
CA ARG A 92 -8.77 -8.12 -13.61
C ARG A 92 -8.83 -7.94 -12.09
N ASP A 93 -8.63 -9.04 -11.38
CA ASP A 93 -8.70 -9.13 -9.93
C ASP A 93 -7.32 -9.44 -9.33
N TRP A 94 -7.16 -9.20 -8.03
CA TRP A 94 -5.98 -9.64 -7.30
C TRP A 94 -6.01 -11.15 -7.11
N ASP A 95 -5.10 -11.87 -7.78
CA ASP A 95 -4.91 -13.32 -7.68
C ASP A 95 -3.47 -13.66 -7.26
N ASP A 96 -3.22 -14.93 -6.96
CA ASP A 96 -1.90 -15.41 -6.52
C ASP A 96 -0.80 -15.22 -7.59
N ARG A 97 -1.17 -15.18 -8.87
CA ARG A 97 -0.22 -15.03 -9.98
C ARG A 97 0.28 -13.60 -10.06
N VAL A 98 -0.62 -12.62 -10.06
CA VAL A 98 -0.24 -11.21 -10.05
C VAL A 98 0.46 -10.88 -8.74
N GLU A 99 -0.02 -11.41 -7.60
CA GLU A 99 0.65 -11.21 -6.32
C GLU A 99 2.11 -11.68 -6.34
N SER A 100 2.36 -12.90 -6.83
CA SER A 100 3.71 -13.47 -6.89
C SER A 100 4.64 -12.63 -7.78
N LYS A 101 4.12 -12.15 -8.92
CA LYS A 101 4.87 -11.27 -9.83
C LYS A 101 5.21 -9.93 -9.18
N LEU A 102 4.23 -9.32 -8.52
CA LEU A 102 4.42 -8.04 -7.82
C LEU A 102 5.42 -8.17 -6.67
N ARG A 103 5.41 -9.31 -5.96
CA ARG A 103 6.39 -9.62 -4.92
C ARG A 103 7.81 -9.69 -5.46
N GLU A 104 8.01 -10.40 -6.56
CA GLU A 104 9.33 -10.53 -7.21
C GLU A 104 9.87 -9.16 -7.61
N GLU A 105 9.07 -8.38 -8.33
CA GLU A 105 9.45 -7.02 -8.73
C GLU A 105 9.73 -6.12 -7.52
N TRP A 106 8.90 -6.15 -6.48
CA TRP A 106 9.11 -5.36 -5.26
C TRP A 106 10.46 -5.67 -4.59
N ASN A 107 10.83 -6.96 -4.52
CA ASN A 107 12.11 -7.38 -3.95
C ASN A 107 13.31 -6.94 -4.81
N ASP A 108 13.12 -6.79 -6.12
CA ASP A 108 14.13 -6.28 -7.04
C ASP A 108 14.28 -4.76 -6.99
N LEU A 109 13.20 -4.04 -6.68
CA LEU A 109 13.22 -2.59 -6.50
C LEU A 109 14.17 -2.15 -5.38
N LYS A 110 14.44 -3.00 -4.39
CA LYS A 110 15.24 -2.64 -3.20
C LYS A 110 14.69 -1.38 -2.52
N SER A 111 13.37 -1.30 -2.38
CA SER A 111 12.64 -0.17 -1.79
C SER A 111 13.00 0.14 -0.33
N GLY A 112 13.78 -0.73 0.33
CA GLY A 112 14.08 -0.65 1.76
C GLY A 112 13.02 -1.29 2.66
N ARG A 113 11.94 -1.83 2.08
CA ARG A 113 10.87 -2.54 2.78
C ARG A 113 10.71 -3.95 2.24
N THR A 114 10.41 -4.89 3.12
CA THR A 114 10.05 -6.26 2.72
C THR A 114 8.71 -6.28 2.00
N TRP A 115 8.46 -7.34 1.23
CA TRP A 115 7.15 -7.55 0.62
C TRP A 115 6.02 -7.63 1.66
N ASP A 116 6.25 -8.32 2.79
CA ASP A 116 5.21 -8.49 3.81
C ASP A 116 4.82 -7.15 4.46
N GLU A 117 5.76 -6.22 4.62
CA GLU A 117 5.46 -4.86 5.08
C GLU A 117 4.67 -4.06 4.03
N ALA A 118 4.95 -4.27 2.74
CA ALA A 118 4.39 -3.47 1.65
C ALA A 118 3.08 -4.02 1.06
N LYS A 119 2.85 -5.33 1.13
CA LYS A 119 1.80 -6.03 0.38
C LYS A 119 0.40 -5.44 0.59
N SER A 120 0.06 -5.10 1.84
CA SER A 120 -1.25 -4.49 2.14
C SER A 120 -1.42 -3.13 1.47
N ALA A 121 -0.37 -2.30 1.45
CA ALA A 121 -0.38 -1.02 0.75
C ALA A 121 -0.42 -1.21 -0.78
N VAL A 122 0.35 -2.15 -1.31
CA VAL A 122 0.34 -2.51 -2.74
C VAL A 122 -1.06 -2.95 -3.18
N ARG A 123 -1.70 -3.84 -2.42
CA ARG A 123 -3.05 -4.31 -2.71
C ARG A 123 -4.07 -3.17 -2.69
N ARG A 124 -4.03 -2.27 -1.70
CA ARG A 124 -4.94 -1.11 -1.65
C ARG A 124 -4.74 -0.18 -2.86
N GLY A 125 -3.49 0.06 -3.25
CA GLY A 125 -3.16 0.82 -4.46
C GLY A 125 -3.78 0.20 -5.71
N TRP A 126 -3.63 -1.12 -5.86
CA TRP A 126 -4.21 -1.89 -6.95
C TRP A 126 -5.75 -1.78 -6.98
N ASP A 127 -6.40 -2.06 -5.85
CA ASP A 127 -7.86 -2.04 -5.73
C ASP A 127 -8.43 -0.62 -5.96
N SER A 128 -7.70 0.42 -5.55
CA SER A 128 -8.08 1.81 -5.83
C SER A 128 -8.04 2.13 -7.33
N ALA A 129 -6.99 1.71 -8.03
CA ALA A 129 -6.87 1.88 -9.46
C ALA A 129 -7.99 1.14 -10.22
N ARG A 130 -8.31 -0.10 -9.81
CA ARG A 130 -9.35 -0.92 -10.43
C ARG A 130 -10.76 -0.39 -10.18
N ARG A 131 -11.04 0.13 -8.98
CA ARG A 131 -12.34 0.77 -8.67
C ARG A 131 -12.63 1.98 -9.54
N LYS A 132 -11.61 2.76 -9.94
CA LYS A 132 -11.77 3.89 -10.85
C LYS A 132 -11.94 3.50 -12.33
N ALA A 133 -11.62 2.25 -12.68
CA ALA A 133 -11.75 1.74 -14.04
C ALA A 133 -13.10 1.04 -14.30
N SER A 134 -13.98 0.90 -13.29
CA SER A 134 -15.34 0.36 -13.41
C SER A 134 -16.40 1.44 -13.59
#